data_AF-A0A950KG45-F1
#
_entry.id   AF-A0A950KG45-F1
#
_cell.length_a   1.000
_cell.length_b   1.000
_cell.length_c   1.000
_cell.angle_alpha   90.00
_cell.angle_beta   90.00
_cell.angle_gamma   90.00
#
_symmetry.space_group_name_H-M   'P 1'
#
loop_
_entity.id
_entity.type
_entity.pdbx_description
1 polymer ?
#
loop_
_entity_poly.entity_id
_entity_poly.type
_entity_poly.pdbx_seq_one_letter_code
_entity_poly.pdbx_strand_id
1 'polypeptide(L)'
;MRALVLTLFPEMFPGPLGLSLAGKALAAGLWELQVLNPRDFATDRHQTVDDKPYGGGTGMVMRADVLGRALDHARNVLPQAQMIYLSPRGEALKQ
;
A
#
# COMPACT_ATOMS: atom_id res chain seq x y z
N MET A 1 -17.63 3.76 2.08
CA MET A 1 -16.32 3.70 2.77
C MET A 1 -15.22 3.50 1.73
N ARG A 2 -14.04 4.13 1.85
CA ARG A 2 -12.96 3.99 0.87
C ARG A 2 -11.66 3.57 1.55
N ALA A 3 -10.94 2.65 0.92
CA ALA A 3 -9.61 2.22 1.35
C ALA A 3 -8.63 2.24 0.17
N LEU A 4 -7.37 2.58 0.45
CA LEU A 4 -6.28 2.52 -0.51
C LEU A 4 -5.17 1.65 0.06
N VAL A 5 -4.69 0.70 -0.73
CA VAL A 5 -3.58 -0.18 -0.37
C VAL A 5 -2.37 0.17 -1.22
N LEU A 6 -1.24 0.44 -0.56
CA LEU A 6 0.09 0.54 -1.19
C LEU A 6 0.79 -0.80 -1.04
N THR A 7 1.06 -1.49 -2.16
CA THR A 7 1.67 -2.83 -2.16
C THR A 7 2.55 -3.05 -3.39
N LEU A 8 3.62 -3.82 -3.25
CA LEU A 8 4.43 -4.26 -4.40
C LEU A 8 3.77 -5.38 -5.23
N PHE A 9 2.67 -5.95 -4.73
CA PHE A 9 1.93 -7.06 -5.34
C PHE A 9 0.45 -6.67 -5.51
N PRO A 10 0.13 -5.74 -6.43
CA PRO A 10 -1.24 -5.28 -6.64
C PRO A 10 -2.20 -6.41 -7.03
N GLU A 11 -1.72 -7.46 -7.70
CA GLU A 11 -2.48 -8.64 -8.11
C GLU A 11 -3.04 -9.48 -6.95
N MET A 12 -2.53 -9.28 -5.73
CA MET A 12 -3.11 -9.92 -4.53
C MET A 12 -4.49 -9.36 -4.18
N PHE A 13 -4.88 -8.22 -4.76
CA PHE A 13 -6.12 -7.50 -4.45
C PHE A 13 -7.11 -7.53 -5.63
N PRO A 14 -8.44 -7.58 -5.35
CA PRO A 14 -9.04 -7.56 -4.02
C PRO A 14 -8.89 -8.90 -3.27
N GLY A 15 -8.49 -9.98 -3.96
CA GLY A 15 -8.27 -11.29 -3.36
C GLY A 15 -9.47 -11.74 -2.52
N PRO A 16 -9.28 -12.15 -1.26
CA PRO A 16 -10.39 -12.50 -0.35
C PRO A 16 -11.42 -11.38 -0.14
N LEU A 17 -11.04 -10.10 -0.29
CA LEU A 17 -11.97 -8.97 -0.16
C LEU A 17 -12.98 -8.91 -1.32
N GLY A 18 -12.70 -9.61 -2.42
CA GLY A 18 -13.62 -9.78 -3.55
C GLY A 18 -14.64 -10.91 -3.35
N LEU A 19 -14.59 -11.64 -2.24
CA LEU A 19 -15.43 -12.81 -2.00
C LEU A 19 -16.54 -12.53 -0.97
N SER A 20 -17.59 -13.36 -1.00
CA SER A 20 -18.68 -13.35 -0.02
C SER A 20 -19.30 -11.95 0.22
N LEU A 21 -19.64 -11.60 1.46
CA LEU A 21 -20.27 -10.32 1.81
C LEU A 21 -19.41 -9.11 1.45
N ALA A 22 -18.08 -9.17 1.67
CA ALA A 22 -17.17 -8.08 1.33
C ALA A 22 -17.19 -7.80 -0.18
N GLY A 23 -17.08 -8.86 -1.00
CA GLY A 23 -17.13 -8.75 -2.45
C GLY A 23 -18.48 -8.26 -2.98
N LYS A 24 -19.59 -8.78 -2.44
CA LYS A 24 -20.94 -8.28 -2.79
C LYS A 24 -21.10 -6.80 -2.48
N ALA A 25 -20.62 -6.35 -1.33
CA ALA A 25 -20.65 -4.95 -0.94
C ALA A 25 -19.73 -4.08 -1.81
N LEU A 26 -18.57 -4.61 -2.25
CA LEU A 26 -17.66 -3.95 -3.19
C LEU A 26 -18.33 -3.77 -4.56
N ALA A 27 -18.94 -4.83 -5.10
CA ALA A 27 -19.65 -4.81 -6.38
C ALA A 27 -20.90 -3.89 -6.36
N ALA A 28 -21.54 -3.77 -5.20
CA ALA A 28 -22.66 -2.84 -4.98
C ALA A 28 -22.21 -1.40 -4.68
N GLY A 29 -20.90 -1.12 -4.63
CA GLY A 29 -20.38 0.23 -4.36
C GLY A 29 -20.58 0.73 -2.92
N LEU A 30 -20.90 -0.14 -1.97
CA LEU A 30 -21.06 0.23 -0.55
C LEU A 30 -19.70 0.56 0.10
N TRP A 31 -18.64 -0.04 -0.43
CA TRP A 31 -17.27 0.35 -0.17
C TRP A 31 -16.41 0.25 -1.43
N GLU A 32 -15.27 0.92 -1.44
CA GLU A 32 -14.35 0.96 -2.57
C GLU A 32 -12.92 0.62 -2.12
N LEU A 33 -12.19 -0.07 -2.99
CA LEU A 33 -10.78 -0.40 -2.82
C LEU A 33 -9.97 0.14 -3.99
N GLN A 34 -8.94 0.93 -3.68
CA GLN A 34 -7.90 1.31 -4.62
C GLN A 34 -6.60 0.62 -4.25
N VAL A 35 -5.81 0.25 -5.25
CA VAL A 35 -4.52 -0.42 -5.05
C VAL A 35 -3.47 0.34 -5.85
N LEU A 36 -2.40 0.76 -5.20
CA LEU A 36 -1.28 1.47 -5.80
C LEU A 36 -0.01 0.64 -5.65
N ASN A 37 0.80 0.60 -6.71
CA ASN A 37 2.10 -0.02 -6.69
C ASN A 37 3.20 1.04 -6.52
N PRO A 38 4.00 1.01 -5.43
CA PRO A 38 5.15 1.90 -5.28
C PRO A 38 6.12 1.90 -6.46
N ARG A 39 6.19 0.81 -7.25
CA ARG A 39 7.02 0.74 -8.47
C ARG A 39 6.67 1.80 -9.50
N ASP A 40 5.41 2.21 -9.57
CA ASP A 40 4.95 3.27 -10.50
C ASP A 40 5.50 4.65 -10.14
N PHE A 41 6.04 4.79 -8.92
CA PHE A 41 6.64 6.00 -8.40
C PHE A 41 8.16 5.93 -8.37
N ALA A 42 8.79 4.88 -8.89
CA ALA A 42 10.25 4.83 -9.06
C ALA A 42 10.67 5.67 -10.28
N THR A 43 11.85 6.29 -10.22
CA THR A 43 12.38 7.14 -11.31
C THR A 43 13.41 6.45 -12.19
N ASP A 44 13.97 5.34 -11.74
CA ASP A 44 14.96 4.60 -12.50
C ASP A 44 14.31 3.59 -13.46
N ARG A 45 15.06 3.21 -14.49
CA ARG A 45 14.61 2.27 -15.54
C ARG A 45 14.19 0.90 -14.98
N HIS A 46 14.75 0.49 -13.86
CA HIS A 46 14.50 -0.83 -13.26
C HIS A 46 13.35 -0.82 -12.25
N GLN A 47 12.71 0.35 -12.05
CA GLN A 47 11.67 0.56 -11.06
C GLN A 47 12.08 0.06 -9.67
N THR A 48 13.31 0.41 -9.26
CA THR A 48 13.88 -0.02 -7.98
C THR A 48 13.17 0.67 -6.81
N VAL A 49 12.61 -0.13 -5.91
CA VAL A 49 11.78 0.33 -4.77
C VAL A 49 12.43 0.14 -3.41
N ASP A 50 13.52 -0.61 -3.35
CA ASP A 50 14.26 -0.98 -2.17
C ASP A 50 15.75 -0.73 -2.36
N ASP A 51 16.48 -0.54 -1.27
CA ASP A 51 17.93 -0.37 -1.28
C ASP A 51 18.55 -0.98 -0.02
N LYS A 52 19.88 -1.14 -0.01
CA LYS A 52 20.60 -1.62 1.16
C LYS A 52 20.49 -0.60 2.29
N PRO A 53 20.30 -1.06 3.55
CA PRO A 53 20.33 -0.15 4.69
C PRO A 53 21.72 0.48 4.84
N TYR A 54 21.75 1.79 5.13
CA TYR A 54 22.97 2.47 5.53
C TYR A 54 23.53 1.84 6.82
N GLY A 55 24.86 1.74 6.92
CA GLY A 55 25.55 1.08 8.04
C GLY A 55 25.74 -0.43 7.86
N GLY A 56 25.24 -1.02 6.78
CA GLY A 56 25.37 -2.45 6.49
C GLY A 56 24.29 -3.31 7.16
N GLY A 57 24.47 -4.63 7.09
CA GLY A 57 23.47 -5.62 7.49
C GLY A 57 22.96 -6.45 6.30
N THR A 58 22.06 -7.39 6.58
CA THR A 58 21.44 -8.25 5.57
C THR A 58 20.07 -7.72 5.16
N GLY A 59 19.67 -8.01 3.93
CA GLY A 59 18.37 -7.62 3.39
C GLY A 59 18.33 -6.22 2.81
N MET A 60 17.11 -5.81 2.46
CA MET A 60 16.80 -4.56 1.76
C MET A 60 15.73 -3.80 2.55
N VAL A 61 15.70 -2.48 2.39
CA VAL A 61 14.70 -1.59 2.97
C VAL A 61 14.03 -0.77 1.88
N MET A 62 12.74 -0.50 2.02
CA MET A 62 12.02 0.35 1.07
C MET A 62 12.66 1.74 0.99
N ARG A 63 12.82 2.23 -0.24
CA ARG A 63 13.37 3.55 -0.53
C ARG A 63 12.39 4.65 -0.13
N ALA A 64 12.86 5.60 0.68
CA ALA A 64 12.06 6.70 1.19
C ALA A 64 11.56 7.64 0.09
N ASP A 65 12.34 7.89 -0.95
CA ASP A 65 11.96 8.78 -2.06
C ASP A 65 10.86 8.19 -2.96
N VAL A 66 10.85 6.87 -3.11
CA VAL A 66 9.79 6.15 -3.86
C VAL A 66 8.51 6.09 -3.04
N LEU A 67 8.61 5.68 -1.76
CA LEU A 67 7.46 5.64 -0.86
C LEU A 67 6.86 7.04 -0.63
N GLY A 68 7.70 8.07 -0.46
CA GLY A 68 7.23 9.45 -0.28
C GLY A 68 6.34 9.90 -1.42
N ARG A 69 6.77 9.71 -2.67
CA ARG A 69 5.95 10.04 -3.86
C ARG A 69 4.65 9.26 -3.93
N ALA A 70 4.68 7.97 -3.59
CA ALA A 70 3.48 7.14 -3.56
C ALA A 70 2.49 7.59 -2.48
N LEU A 71 3.00 7.95 -1.29
CA LEU A 71 2.20 8.45 -0.17
C LEU A 71 1.62 9.84 -0.46
N ASP A 72 2.38 10.73 -1.09
CA ASP A 72 1.90 12.06 -1.49
C ASP A 72 0.75 11.94 -2.50
N HIS A 73 0.89 11.05 -3.49
CA HIS A 73 -0.18 10.73 -4.40
C HIS A 73 -1.40 10.16 -3.66
N ALA A 74 -1.21 9.19 -2.76
CA ALA A 74 -2.30 8.60 -1.98
C ALA A 74 -3.05 9.64 -1.13
N ARG A 75 -2.34 10.62 -0.52
CA ARG A 75 -2.95 11.73 0.22
C ARG A 75 -3.74 12.67 -0.69
N ASN A 76 -3.33 12.87 -1.94
CA ASN A 76 -4.13 13.65 -2.88
C ASN A 76 -5.42 12.91 -3.30
N VAL A 77 -5.35 11.57 -3.43
CA VAL A 77 -6.51 10.75 -3.80
C VAL A 77 -7.50 10.60 -2.64
N LEU A 78 -7.02 10.39 -1.41
CA LEU A 78 -7.83 10.28 -0.20
C LEU A 78 -7.32 11.22 0.92
N PRO A 79 -7.61 12.54 0.86
CA PRO A 79 -7.03 13.54 1.77
C PRO A 79 -7.37 13.35 3.25
N GLN A 80 -8.51 12.73 3.55
CA GLN A 80 -9.02 12.52 4.90
C GLN A 80 -8.77 11.09 5.40
N ALA A 81 -8.07 10.24 4.63
CA ALA A 81 -7.80 8.88 5.04
C ALA A 81 -6.75 8.84 6.17
N GLN A 82 -7.01 8.01 7.17
CA GLN A 82 -6.00 7.68 8.18
C GLN A 82 -4.90 6.83 7.55
N MET A 83 -3.65 7.24 7.73
CA MET A 83 -2.49 6.49 7.26
C MET A 83 -2.17 5.36 8.25
N ILE A 84 -2.13 4.12 7.78
CA ILE A 84 -1.82 2.94 8.61
C ILE A 84 -0.64 2.21 7.99
N TYR A 85 0.41 2.00 8.77
CA TYR A 85 1.55 1.17 8.39
C TYR A 85 1.49 -0.17 9.11
N LEU A 86 1.34 -1.25 8.34
CA LEU A 86 1.33 -2.62 8.87
C LEU A 86 2.77 -3.03 9.22
N SER A 87 3.03 -3.14 10.51
CA SER A 87 4.36 -3.48 11.04
C SER A 87 4.21 -4.45 12.22
N PRO A 88 5.09 -5.46 12.35
CA PRO A 88 5.11 -6.34 13.51
C PRO A 88 5.43 -5.60 14.82
N ARG A 89 5.93 -4.36 14.75
CA ARG A 89 6.19 -3.49 15.91
C ARG A 89 5.01 -2.56 16.23
N GLY A 90 3.94 -2.61 15.44
CA GLY A 90 2.75 -1.78 15.63
C GLY A 90 1.87 -2.26 16.79
N GLU A 91 0.82 -1.50 17.08
CA GLU A 91 -0.19 -1.91 18.04
C GLU A 91 -0.96 -3.14 17.51
N ALA A 92 -1.17 -4.13 18.39
CA ALA A 92 -1.94 -5.31 18.05
C ALA A 92 -3.41 -4.90 17.78
N LEU A 93 -3.91 -5.25 16.60
CA LEU A 93 -5.31 -5.02 16.23
C LEU A 93 -6.24 -5.79 17.18
N LYS A 94 -7.17 -5.07 17.80
CA LYS A 94 -8.22 -5.62 18.67
C LYS A 94 -9.58 -5.17 18.15
N GLN A 95 -10.62 -5.92 18.50
CA GLN A 95 -12.01 -5.57 18.21
C GLN A 95 -12.55 -4.61 19.26
#